data_AF-A0A9N9PQJ1-F1
#
_entry.id   AF-A0A9N9PQJ1-F1
#
_cell.length_a   1.000
_cell.length_b   1.000
_cell.length_c   1.000
_cell.angle_alpha   90.00
_cell.angle_beta   90.00
_cell.angle_gamma   90.00
#
_symmetry.space_group_name_H-M   'P 1'
#
loop_
_entity.id
_entity.type
_entity.pdbx_description
1 polymer ?
#
loop_
_entity_poly.entity_id
_entity_poly.type
_entity_poly.pdbx_seq_one_letter_code
_entity_poly.pdbx_strand_id
1 'polypeptide(L)'
;MAELDAPAGSTAGPSMSGSLRAFHNIVKVKATIYMYSRPGADDRVCNISCHPQFDELIKGTEFEFKELSDLNEILDYRLEKNKLGELYCYALDIGIPEGQRISDINDQEWRDSLLKRGRNPRDKEDGEAAVALLDRYEAICKWIREGKIFDLPREGQGSSYVKPNAYLAIRLAETEMALEEIQMKLEDLRQLKLEQAKRVASSSVAELQYRGKKIKIADLFRYIIDCLQRTLA
;
A
#
# COMPACT_ATOMS: atom_id res chain seq x y z
N MET A 1 -29.45 -20.70 -62.06
CA MET A 1 -29.23 -19.31 -61.64
C MET A 1 -30.18 -19.01 -60.49
N ALA A 2 -29.79 -18.70 -59.26
CA ALA A 2 -28.52 -18.75 -58.55
C ALA A 2 -28.92 -18.89 -57.06
N GLU A 3 -28.34 -19.85 -56.34
CA GLU A 3 -28.44 -19.95 -54.89
C GLU A 3 -27.66 -18.79 -54.26
N LEU A 4 -28.30 -18.07 -53.35
CA LEU A 4 -27.70 -17.00 -52.56
C LEU A 4 -27.17 -17.63 -51.26
N ASP A 5 -25.90 -18.02 -51.29
CA ASP A 5 -25.14 -18.38 -50.09
C ASP A 5 -25.00 -17.15 -49.18
N ALA A 6 -25.58 -17.25 -47.99
CA ALA A 6 -25.34 -16.31 -46.89
C ALA A 6 -23.98 -16.65 -46.24
N PRO A 7 -23.07 -15.69 -46.04
CA PRO A 7 -21.79 -15.97 -45.40
C PRO A 7 -22.02 -16.24 -43.91
N ALA A 8 -21.53 -17.40 -43.46
CA ALA A 8 -21.43 -17.76 -42.07
C ALA A 8 -20.59 -16.70 -41.33
N GLY A 9 -21.25 -15.91 -40.49
CA GLY A 9 -20.61 -15.00 -39.56
C GLY A 9 -19.76 -15.81 -38.57
N SER A 10 -18.45 -15.81 -38.81
CA SER A 10 -17.47 -16.33 -37.86
C SER A 10 -17.50 -15.46 -36.61
N THR A 11 -18.19 -15.94 -35.57
CA THR A 11 -18.06 -15.42 -34.21
C THR A 11 -16.74 -15.92 -33.62
N ALA A 12 -15.63 -15.34 -34.08
CA ALA A 12 -14.36 -15.49 -33.41
C ALA A 12 -14.48 -14.81 -32.03
N GLY A 13 -14.72 -15.61 -30.99
CA GLY A 13 -14.59 -15.16 -29.61
C GLY A 13 -13.19 -14.58 -29.38
N PRO A 14 -13.03 -13.67 -28.40
CA PRO A 14 -11.73 -13.05 -28.12
C PRO A 14 -10.68 -14.13 -27.89
N SER A 15 -9.62 -14.12 -28.71
CA SER A 15 -8.48 -15.01 -28.55
C SER A 15 -7.91 -14.88 -27.14
N MET A 16 -7.76 -16.01 -26.43
CA MET A 16 -7.10 -16.09 -25.11
C MET A 16 -5.74 -15.38 -25.11
N SER A 17 -5.01 -15.38 -26.23
CA SER A 17 -3.73 -14.67 -26.37
C SER A 17 -3.86 -13.15 -26.30
N GLY A 18 -4.97 -12.59 -26.79
CA GLY A 18 -5.25 -11.15 -26.71
C GLY A 18 -5.56 -10.69 -25.29
N SER A 19 -6.27 -11.54 -24.53
CA SER A 19 -6.58 -11.27 -23.12
C SER A 19 -5.34 -11.31 -22.23
N LEU A 20 -4.44 -12.28 -22.45
CA LEU A 20 -3.19 -12.39 -21.68
C LEU A 20 -2.27 -11.19 -21.95
N ARG A 21 -2.12 -10.79 -23.21
CA ARG A 21 -1.31 -9.63 -23.57
C ARG A 21 -1.84 -8.32 -22.99
N ALA A 22 -3.16 -8.15 -22.98
CA ALA A 22 -3.79 -7.01 -22.34
C ALA A 22 -3.52 -7.00 -20.82
N PHE A 23 -3.63 -8.16 -20.17
CA PHE A 23 -3.32 -8.29 -18.75
C PHE A 23 -1.86 -7.96 -18.45
N HIS A 24 -0.92 -8.52 -19.22
CA HIS A 24 0.51 -8.21 -19.12
C HIS A 24 0.77 -6.70 -19.16
N ASN A 25 0.18 -5.99 -20.14
CA ASN A 25 0.31 -4.54 -20.25
C ASN A 25 -0.22 -3.80 -19.01
N ILE A 26 -1.32 -4.24 -18.41
CA ILE A 26 -1.86 -3.64 -17.19
C ILE A 26 -0.89 -3.82 -16.02
N VAL A 27 -0.38 -5.03 -15.82
CA VAL A 27 0.58 -5.32 -14.74
C VAL A 27 1.89 -4.55 -14.96
N LYS A 28 2.36 -4.46 -16.21
CA LYS A 28 3.53 -3.67 -16.59
C LYS A 28 3.37 -2.18 -16.28
N VAL A 29 2.20 -1.59 -16.54
CA VAL A 29 1.93 -0.20 -16.18
C VAL A 29 1.96 -0.01 -14.66
N LYS A 30 1.35 -0.94 -13.89
CA LYS A 30 1.41 -0.90 -12.42
C LYS A 30 2.84 -1.00 -11.90
N ALA A 31 3.63 -1.94 -12.43
CA ALA A 31 5.04 -2.11 -12.09
C ALA A 31 5.83 -0.83 -12.38
N THR A 32 5.59 -0.21 -13.55
CA THR A 32 6.23 1.06 -13.92
C THR A 32 5.92 2.16 -12.92
N ILE A 33 4.65 2.36 -12.58
CA ILE A 33 4.21 3.37 -11.60
C ILE A 33 4.85 3.09 -10.23
N TYR A 34 4.83 1.83 -9.80
CA TYR A 34 5.40 1.42 -8.53
C TYR A 34 6.92 1.66 -8.47
N MET A 35 7.69 1.24 -9.48
CA MET A 35 9.14 1.44 -9.50
C MET A 35 9.51 2.91 -9.62
N TYR A 36 8.75 3.71 -10.37
CA TYR A 36 8.92 5.16 -10.44
C TYR A 36 8.62 5.86 -9.11
N SER A 37 7.74 5.27 -8.29
CA SER A 37 7.40 5.78 -6.97
C SER A 37 8.50 5.60 -5.94
N ARG A 38 9.75 5.26 -6.29
CA ARG A 38 10.90 5.09 -5.37
C ARG A 38 10.56 4.23 -4.15
N PRO A 39 10.21 2.96 -4.33
CA PRO A 39 9.63 2.13 -3.28
C PRO A 39 10.55 1.74 -2.11
N GLY A 40 11.81 2.18 -2.15
CA GLY A 40 12.87 1.81 -1.20
C GLY A 40 13.92 0.92 -1.87
N ALA A 41 15.03 0.69 -1.17
CA ALA A 41 16.16 -0.06 -1.71
C ALA A 41 15.84 -1.53 -2.02
N ASP A 42 16.49 -2.08 -3.05
CA ASP A 42 16.30 -3.45 -3.53
C ASP A 42 16.78 -4.51 -2.53
N ASP A 43 17.75 -4.17 -1.70
CA ASP A 43 18.36 -5.03 -0.68
C ASP A 43 17.51 -5.16 0.60
N ARG A 44 16.41 -4.40 0.71
CA ARG A 44 15.45 -4.59 1.80
C ARG A 44 14.69 -5.90 1.57
N VAL A 45 14.58 -6.72 2.62
CA VAL A 45 13.96 -8.07 2.58
C VAL A 45 12.59 -8.09 1.89
N CYS A 46 11.79 -7.04 2.03
CA CYS A 46 10.48 -6.95 1.39
C CYS A 46 10.52 -6.69 -0.13
N ASN A 47 11.65 -6.27 -0.68
CA ASN A 47 11.82 -5.87 -2.08
C ASN A 47 12.64 -6.88 -2.90
N ILE A 48 13.55 -7.61 -2.25
CA ILE A 48 14.45 -8.60 -2.89
C ILE A 48 13.68 -9.57 -3.80
N SER A 49 12.51 -10.05 -3.36
CA SER A 49 11.78 -11.08 -4.10
C SER A 49 10.99 -10.57 -5.29
N CYS A 50 10.62 -9.28 -5.34
CA CYS A 50 9.69 -8.76 -6.35
C CYS A 50 10.25 -7.66 -7.24
N HIS A 51 11.20 -6.84 -6.77
CA HIS A 51 11.78 -5.76 -7.59
C HIS A 51 12.44 -6.28 -8.88
N PRO A 52 13.25 -7.37 -8.86
CA PRO A 52 13.81 -7.92 -10.09
C PRO A 52 12.73 -8.36 -11.10
N GLN A 53 11.65 -8.97 -10.61
CA GLN A 53 10.54 -9.42 -11.45
C GLN A 53 9.77 -8.24 -12.07
N PHE A 54 9.59 -7.15 -11.31
CA PHE A 54 9.00 -5.92 -11.83
C PHE A 54 9.88 -5.29 -12.91
N ASP A 55 11.20 -5.27 -12.73
CA ASP A 55 12.13 -4.76 -13.74
C ASP A 55 12.12 -5.60 -15.02
N GLU A 56 12.08 -6.92 -14.90
CA GLU A 56 11.92 -7.83 -16.04
C GLU A 56 10.61 -7.59 -16.78
N LEU A 57 9.50 -7.44 -16.05
CA LEU A 57 8.20 -7.13 -16.62
C LEU A 57 8.21 -5.79 -17.38
N ILE A 58 8.86 -4.76 -16.81
CA ILE A 58 9.02 -3.45 -17.45
C ILE A 58 9.86 -3.55 -18.73
N LYS A 59 10.93 -4.35 -18.72
CA LYS A 59 11.78 -4.64 -19.89
C LYS A 59 11.04 -5.44 -20.98
N GLY A 60 9.89 -6.01 -20.67
CA GLY A 60 9.06 -6.75 -21.62
C GLY A 60 9.31 -8.25 -21.61
N THR A 61 9.89 -8.79 -20.55
CA THR A 61 9.93 -10.24 -20.33
C THR A 61 8.50 -10.78 -20.28
N GLU A 62 8.25 -11.87 -20.99
CA GLU A 62 6.97 -12.57 -20.96
C GLU A 62 6.88 -13.41 -19.68
N PHE A 63 5.71 -13.41 -19.07
CA PHE A 63 5.40 -14.13 -17.84
C PHE A 63 4.16 -14.98 -18.06
N GLU A 64 4.10 -16.13 -17.40
CA GLU A 64 2.91 -16.97 -17.42
C GLU A 64 1.77 -16.28 -16.65
N PHE A 65 0.53 -16.64 -16.98
CA PHE A 65 -0.66 -16.02 -16.38
C PHE A 65 -0.62 -16.03 -14.84
N LYS A 66 -0.20 -17.14 -14.24
CA LYS A 66 -0.11 -17.27 -12.79
C LYS A 66 0.91 -16.28 -12.20
N GLU A 67 2.08 -16.17 -12.81
CA GLU A 67 3.13 -15.25 -12.36
C GLU A 67 2.67 -13.80 -12.49
N LEU A 68 2.03 -13.44 -13.60
CA LEU A 68 1.42 -12.11 -13.77
C LEU A 68 0.34 -11.83 -12.73
N SER A 69 -0.48 -12.83 -12.38
CA SER A 69 -1.51 -12.70 -11.36
C SER A 69 -0.89 -12.44 -9.98
N ASP A 70 0.12 -13.22 -9.60
CA ASP A 70 0.83 -13.06 -8.33
C ASP A 70 1.50 -11.66 -8.24
N LEU A 71 2.19 -11.23 -9.32
CA LEU A 71 2.79 -9.89 -9.40
C LEU A 71 1.72 -8.78 -9.33
N ASN A 72 0.58 -8.98 -9.97
CA ASN A 72 -0.51 -8.02 -9.95
C ASN A 72 -1.07 -7.82 -8.54
N GLU A 73 -1.25 -8.90 -7.77
CA GLU A 73 -1.74 -8.80 -6.38
C GLU A 73 -0.77 -8.04 -5.47
N ILE A 74 0.54 -8.28 -5.62
CA ILE A 74 1.57 -7.54 -4.88
C ILE A 74 1.52 -6.05 -5.25
N LEU A 75 1.45 -5.73 -6.54
CA LEU A 75 1.40 -4.34 -7.01
C LEU A 75 0.14 -3.62 -6.56
N ASP A 76 -1.02 -4.28 -6.62
CA ASP A 76 -2.28 -3.72 -6.15
C ASP A 76 -2.20 -3.38 -4.67
N TYR A 77 -1.71 -4.30 -3.85
CA TYR A 77 -1.48 -4.05 -2.43
C TYR A 77 -0.58 -2.84 -2.20
N ARG A 78 0.62 -2.79 -2.81
CA ARG A 78 1.59 -1.71 -2.56
C ARG A 78 1.11 -0.35 -3.04
N LEU A 79 0.52 -0.29 -4.23
CA LEU A 79 -0.02 0.95 -4.79
C LEU A 79 -1.24 1.44 -4.00
N GLU A 80 -2.10 0.54 -3.53
CA GLU A 80 -3.21 0.87 -2.64
C GLU A 80 -2.69 1.48 -1.32
N LYS A 81 -1.68 0.86 -0.70
CA LYS A 81 -1.13 1.42 0.55
C LYS A 81 -0.50 2.79 0.34
N ASN A 82 0.10 3.05 -0.83
CA ASN A 82 0.58 4.39 -1.16
C ASN A 82 -0.54 5.42 -1.20
N LYS A 83 -1.65 5.11 -1.87
CA LYS A 83 -2.84 5.97 -1.91
C LYS A 83 -3.42 6.20 -0.51
N LEU A 84 -3.47 5.16 0.33
CA LEU A 84 -3.91 5.29 1.72
C LEU A 84 -3.02 6.24 2.52
N GLY A 85 -1.70 6.22 2.31
CA GLY A 85 -0.78 7.14 2.97
C GLY A 85 -1.12 8.61 2.67
N GLU A 86 -1.39 8.93 1.41
CA GLU A 86 -1.85 10.27 1.01
C GLU A 86 -3.22 10.61 1.61
N LEU A 87 -4.18 9.68 1.52
CA LEU A 87 -5.53 9.86 2.09
C LEU A 87 -5.50 10.11 3.60
N TYR A 88 -4.62 9.43 4.34
CA TYR A 88 -4.47 9.66 5.78
C TYR A 88 -3.88 11.04 6.08
N CYS A 89 -2.97 11.56 5.25
CA CYS A 89 -2.50 12.95 5.42
C CYS A 89 -3.65 13.95 5.28
N TYR A 90 -4.57 13.74 4.33
CA TYR A 90 -5.79 14.55 4.21
C TYR A 90 -6.73 14.35 5.40
N ALA A 91 -7.00 13.12 5.81
CA ALA A 91 -7.91 12.81 6.91
C ALA A 91 -7.45 13.38 8.27
N LEU A 92 -6.15 13.60 8.42
CA LEU A 92 -5.56 14.17 9.64
C LEU A 92 -5.38 15.69 9.57
N ASP A 93 -5.84 16.34 8.49
CA ASP A 93 -5.69 17.78 8.22
C ASP A 93 -4.23 18.27 8.22
N ILE A 94 -3.29 17.38 7.86
CA ILE A 94 -1.85 17.71 7.74
C ILE A 94 -1.56 18.38 6.39
N GLY A 95 -2.45 18.18 5.42
CA GLY A 95 -2.26 18.57 4.03
C GLY A 95 -1.15 17.77 3.33
N ILE A 96 -1.05 17.95 2.02
CA ILE A 96 0.07 17.46 1.21
C ILE A 96 0.66 18.68 0.50
N PRO A 97 1.87 19.15 0.87
CA PRO A 97 2.54 20.21 0.18
C PRO A 97 2.69 19.87 -1.30
N GLU A 98 2.60 20.89 -2.15
CA GLU A 98 2.75 20.73 -3.58
C GLU A 98 4.11 20.08 -3.90
N GLY A 99 4.10 18.97 -4.66
CA GLY A 99 5.32 18.22 -5.01
C GLY A 99 5.89 17.29 -3.92
N GLN A 100 5.15 17.03 -2.82
CA GLN A 100 5.57 16.07 -1.79
C GLN A 100 4.61 14.87 -1.68
N ARG A 101 4.30 14.29 -2.86
CA ARG A 101 3.52 13.06 -2.92
C ARG A 101 4.33 11.87 -2.44
N ILE A 102 3.66 10.78 -2.11
CA ILE A 102 4.36 9.58 -1.65
C ILE A 102 5.31 9.01 -2.71
N SER A 103 5.04 9.25 -4.01
CA SER A 103 5.92 8.89 -5.12
C SER A 103 7.29 9.57 -5.05
N ASP A 104 7.33 10.78 -4.49
CA ASP A 104 8.51 11.65 -4.57
C ASP A 104 9.42 11.47 -3.36
N ILE A 105 8.86 10.99 -2.24
CA ILE A 105 9.59 10.75 -1.00
C ILE A 105 10.48 9.51 -1.11
N ASN A 106 11.75 9.65 -0.79
CA ASN A 106 12.64 8.55 -0.46
C ASN A 106 12.96 8.62 1.04
N ASP A 107 12.43 7.67 1.83
CA ASP A 107 12.59 7.67 3.29
C ASP A 107 14.05 7.55 3.71
N GLN A 108 14.86 6.81 2.95
CA GLN A 108 16.27 6.63 3.23
C GLN A 108 17.04 7.93 3.00
N GLU A 109 16.86 8.58 1.84
CA GLU A 109 17.49 9.87 1.53
C GLU A 109 17.10 10.94 2.55
N TRP A 110 15.82 10.98 2.95
CA TRP A 110 15.33 11.90 3.98
C TRP A 110 16.05 11.67 5.31
N ARG A 111 16.13 10.42 5.79
CA ARG A 111 16.84 10.07 7.04
C ARG A 111 18.34 10.39 6.96
N ASP A 112 18.99 10.04 5.86
CA ASP A 112 20.42 10.26 5.67
C ASP A 112 20.76 11.75 5.65
N SER A 113 19.88 12.58 5.09
CA SER A 113 20.03 14.04 5.10
C SER A 113 20.04 14.62 6.52
N LEU A 114 19.15 14.13 7.40
CA LEU A 114 19.08 14.56 8.80
C LEU A 114 20.28 14.07 9.60
N LEU A 115 20.70 12.81 9.40
CA LEU A 115 21.89 12.26 10.05
C LEU A 115 23.16 13.04 9.65
N LYS A 116 23.25 13.46 8.39
CA LYS A 116 24.37 14.30 7.91
C LYS A 116 24.36 15.68 8.57
N ARG A 117 23.19 16.32 8.71
CA ARG A 117 23.02 17.60 9.42
C ARG A 117 23.37 17.50 10.89
N GLY A 118 22.85 16.48 11.58
CA GLY A 118 23.15 16.22 13.00
C GLY A 118 24.62 15.98 13.34
N ARG A 119 25.42 15.52 12.37
CA ARG A 119 26.87 15.31 12.51
C ARG A 119 27.70 16.54 12.12
N ASN A 120 27.09 17.61 11.63
CA ASN A 120 27.82 18.79 11.18
C ASN A 120 28.26 19.66 12.37
N PRO A 121 29.57 19.74 12.68
CA PRO A 121 30.04 20.49 13.85
C PRO A 121 29.98 22.02 13.66
N ARG A 122 29.69 22.50 12.44
CA ARG A 122 29.71 23.93 12.11
C ARG A 122 28.39 24.64 12.41
N ASP A 123 27.30 23.89 12.52
CA ASP A 123 25.96 24.42 12.76
C ASP A 123 25.26 23.55 13.81
N LYS A 124 25.50 23.91 15.09
CA LYS A 124 25.01 23.13 16.22
C LYS A 124 23.49 23.19 16.35
N GLU A 125 22.89 24.34 16.04
CA GLU A 125 21.45 24.55 16.13
C GLU A 125 20.71 23.73 15.05
N ASP A 126 21.17 23.79 13.79
CA ASP A 126 20.64 22.94 12.72
C ASP A 126 20.81 21.45 13.03
N GLY A 127 21.96 21.07 13.59
CA GLY A 127 22.27 19.71 13.99
C GLY A 127 21.33 19.19 15.09
N GLU A 128 21.10 19.97 16.15
CA GLU A 128 20.16 19.64 17.23
C GLU A 128 18.72 19.53 16.71
N ALA A 129 18.29 20.45 15.85
CA ALA A 129 16.98 20.40 15.22
C ALA A 129 16.80 19.16 14.33
N ALA A 130 17.82 18.78 13.57
CA ALA A 130 17.80 17.58 12.73
C ALA A 130 17.71 16.29 13.54
N VAL A 131 18.43 16.22 14.68
CA VAL A 131 18.35 15.08 15.61
C VAL A 131 16.96 15.01 16.26
N ALA A 132 16.42 16.14 16.74
CA ALA A 132 15.09 16.19 17.33
C ALA A 132 13.99 15.75 16.34
N LEU A 133 14.11 16.17 15.07
CA LEU A 133 13.19 15.74 14.01
C LEU A 133 13.28 14.24 13.72
N LEU A 134 14.49 13.67 13.76
CA LEU A 134 14.68 12.22 13.59
C LEU A 134 14.09 11.43 14.74
N ASP A 135 14.32 11.84 15.99
CA ASP A 135 13.76 11.20 17.18
C ASP A 135 12.22 11.23 17.16
N ARG A 136 11.66 12.38 16.78
CA ARG A 136 10.22 12.58 16.57
C ARG A 136 9.67 11.63 15.51
N TYR A 137 10.33 11.53 14.35
CA TYR A 137 9.96 10.59 13.29
C TYR A 137 9.99 9.13 13.76
N GLU A 138 11.00 8.72 14.54
CA GLU A 138 11.11 7.35 15.04
C GLU A 138 10.00 7.00 16.04
N ALA A 139 9.64 7.93 16.93
CA ALA A 139 8.50 7.78 17.83
C ALA A 139 7.19 7.59 17.05
N ILE A 140 6.94 8.42 16.04
CA ILE A 140 5.73 8.34 15.22
C ILE A 140 5.71 7.03 14.40
N CYS A 141 6.84 6.62 13.82
CA CYS A 141 6.95 5.32 13.13
C CYS A 141 6.63 4.15 14.04
N LYS A 142 6.98 4.22 15.33
CA LYS A 142 6.62 3.21 16.32
C LYS A 142 5.09 3.19 16.52
N TRP A 143 4.46 4.33 16.76
CA TRP A 143 3.00 4.42 16.95
C TRP A 143 2.19 3.95 15.74
N ILE A 144 2.60 4.31 14.53
CA ILE A 144 1.92 3.86 13.30
C ILE A 144 1.97 2.32 13.17
N ARG A 145 3.12 1.71 13.49
CA ARG A 145 3.30 0.25 13.45
C ARG A 145 2.51 -0.45 14.54
N GLU A 146 2.59 0.02 15.78
CA GLU A 146 1.87 -0.55 16.92
C GLU A 146 0.35 -0.43 16.75
N GLY A 147 -0.11 0.72 16.23
CA GLY A 147 -1.51 0.98 15.91
C GLY A 147 -2.03 0.24 14.68
N LYS A 148 -1.17 -0.45 13.92
CA LYS A 148 -1.51 -1.17 12.67
C LYS A 148 -2.30 -0.27 11.70
N ILE A 149 -1.86 0.97 11.55
CA ILE A 149 -2.52 1.99 10.71
C ILE A 149 -2.61 1.53 9.25
N PHE A 150 -1.61 0.79 8.77
CA PHE A 150 -1.65 0.09 7.49
C PHE A 150 -1.78 -1.41 7.72
N ASP A 151 -2.72 -2.04 7.01
CA ASP A 151 -2.95 -3.49 7.15
C ASP A 151 -1.79 -4.27 6.57
N LEU A 152 -1.52 -5.43 7.18
CA LEU A 152 -0.55 -6.39 6.66
C LEU A 152 -1.04 -6.99 5.33
N PRO A 153 -0.12 -7.44 4.46
CA PRO A 153 -0.49 -8.13 3.24
C PRO A 153 -1.26 -9.42 3.56
N ARG A 154 -2.25 -9.75 2.74
CA ARG A 154 -2.89 -11.06 2.72
C ARG A 154 -1.99 -12.08 2.01
N GLU A 155 -2.36 -13.35 2.11
CA GLU A 155 -1.77 -14.40 1.27
C GLU A 155 -1.85 -13.98 -0.21
N GLY A 156 -0.74 -14.16 -0.95
CA GLY A 156 -0.59 -13.70 -2.33
C GLY A 156 -0.07 -12.27 -2.50
N GLN A 157 -0.23 -11.38 -1.51
CA GLN A 157 0.15 -9.96 -1.64
C GLN A 157 1.62 -9.65 -1.32
N GLY A 158 2.43 -10.69 -1.09
CA GLY A 158 3.85 -10.58 -0.79
C GLY A 158 4.17 -10.08 0.62
N SER A 159 5.35 -9.48 0.78
CA SER A 159 5.86 -9.00 2.07
C SER A 159 5.30 -7.63 2.48
N SER A 160 5.39 -7.33 3.77
CA SER A 160 4.99 -6.02 4.32
C SER A 160 5.72 -4.87 3.62
N TYR A 161 4.98 -3.79 3.35
CA TYR A 161 5.47 -2.63 2.61
C TYR A 161 5.55 -1.41 3.53
N VAL A 162 6.78 -0.96 3.80
CA VAL A 162 7.07 -0.01 4.88
C VAL A 162 6.93 1.45 4.46
N LYS A 163 7.06 1.75 3.16
CA LYS A 163 7.00 3.11 2.61
C LYS A 163 5.79 3.95 3.08
N PRO A 164 4.54 3.46 3.05
CA PRO A 164 3.39 4.21 3.54
C PRO A 164 3.50 4.62 5.02
N ASN A 165 4.08 3.76 5.87
CA ASN A 165 4.34 4.10 7.27
C ASN A 165 5.36 5.24 7.37
N ALA A 166 6.47 5.13 6.64
CA ALA A 166 7.53 6.14 6.62
C ALA A 166 7.01 7.48 6.09
N TYR A 167 6.23 7.46 5.01
CA TYR A 167 5.62 8.66 4.44
C TYR A 167 4.75 9.39 5.46
N LEU A 168 3.78 8.70 6.07
CA LEU A 168 2.89 9.31 7.05
C LEU A 168 3.68 9.84 8.27
N ALA A 169 4.69 9.10 8.73
CA ALA A 169 5.54 9.54 9.83
C ALA A 169 6.36 10.78 9.49
N ILE A 170 6.95 10.86 8.29
CA ILE A 170 7.68 12.04 7.82
C ILE A 170 6.74 13.25 7.82
N ARG A 171 5.56 13.10 7.20
CA ARG A 171 4.58 14.18 7.09
C ARG A 171 4.14 14.70 8.47
N LEU A 172 3.88 13.80 9.41
CA LEU A 172 3.53 14.16 10.79
C LEU A 172 4.70 14.82 11.54
N ALA A 173 5.91 14.29 11.37
CA ALA A 173 7.11 14.81 12.04
C ALA A 173 7.42 16.25 11.62
N GLU A 174 7.20 16.58 10.34
CA GLU A 174 7.38 17.92 9.75
C GLU A 174 6.30 18.93 10.14
N THR A 175 5.27 18.53 10.90
CA THR A 175 4.27 19.46 11.43
C THR A 175 4.70 20.06 12.77
N GLU A 176 4.17 21.25 13.05
CA GLU A 176 4.30 21.94 14.34
C GLU A 176 3.41 21.36 15.45
N MET A 177 2.64 20.30 15.18
CA MET A 177 1.73 19.70 16.18
C MET A 177 2.49 19.14 17.38
N ALA A 178 1.90 19.16 18.57
CA ALA A 178 2.48 18.47 19.72
C ALA A 178 2.48 16.94 19.50
N LEU A 179 3.41 16.22 20.13
CA LEU A 179 3.49 14.75 20.00
C LEU A 179 2.21 14.08 20.50
N GLU A 180 1.60 14.64 21.55
CA GLU A 180 0.34 14.19 22.14
C GLU A 180 -0.83 14.35 21.16
N GLU A 181 -0.87 15.47 20.44
CA GLU A 181 -1.88 15.73 19.40
C GLU A 181 -1.74 14.74 18.24
N ILE A 182 -0.50 14.46 17.80
CA ILE A 182 -0.21 13.45 16.77
C ILE A 182 -0.69 12.07 17.22
N GLN A 183 -0.40 11.70 18.46
CA GLN A 183 -0.82 10.41 19.01
C GLN A 183 -2.35 10.27 19.04
N MET A 184 -3.07 11.32 19.47
CA MET A 184 -4.53 11.36 19.43
C MET A 184 -5.07 11.21 18.00
N LYS A 185 -4.52 11.95 17.03
CA LYS A 185 -4.90 11.87 15.62
C LYS A 185 -4.71 10.46 15.04
N LEU A 186 -3.60 9.78 15.38
CA LEU A 186 -3.37 8.40 14.97
C LEU A 186 -4.37 7.42 15.61
N GLU A 187 -4.77 7.67 16.85
CA GLU A 187 -5.79 6.87 17.52
C GLU A 187 -7.18 7.07 16.89
N ASP A 188 -7.56 8.31 16.56
CA ASP A 188 -8.81 8.61 15.84
C ASP A 188 -8.84 7.91 14.48
N LEU A 189 -7.72 7.91 13.76
CA LEU A 189 -7.58 7.20 12.49
C LEU A 189 -7.77 5.69 12.68
N ARG A 190 -7.22 5.12 13.77
CA ARG A 190 -7.40 3.70 14.12
C ARG A 190 -8.87 3.38 14.40
N GLN A 191 -9.56 4.23 15.14
CA GLN A 191 -11.00 4.06 15.41
C GLN A 191 -11.84 4.16 14.14
N LEU A 192 -11.55 5.13 13.27
CA LEU A 192 -12.23 5.26 11.98
C LEU A 192 -12.11 3.99 11.14
N LYS A 193 -10.91 3.39 11.06
CA LYS A 193 -10.70 2.11 10.38
C LYS A 193 -11.55 0.99 11.00
N LEU A 194 -11.58 0.89 12.33
CA LEU A 194 -12.36 -0.12 13.04
C LEU A 194 -13.86 0.02 12.77
N GLU A 195 -14.37 1.26 12.77
CA GLU A 195 -15.77 1.53 12.43
C GLU A 195 -16.08 1.17 10.98
N GLN A 196 -15.21 1.50 10.03
CA GLN A 196 -15.39 1.12 8.64
C GLN A 196 -15.41 -0.40 8.47
N ALA A 197 -14.50 -1.12 9.13
CA ALA A 197 -14.50 -2.58 9.13
C ALA A 197 -15.81 -3.15 9.71
N LYS A 198 -16.31 -2.59 10.82
CA LYS A 198 -17.61 -2.97 11.41
C LYS A 198 -18.78 -2.68 10.46
N ARG A 199 -18.77 -1.54 9.76
CA ARG A 199 -19.81 -1.17 8.78
C ARG A 199 -19.79 -2.13 7.59
N VAL A 200 -18.62 -2.45 7.03
CA VAL A 200 -18.48 -3.42 5.95
C VAL A 200 -18.94 -4.81 6.41
N ALA A 201 -18.53 -5.24 7.60
CA ALA A 201 -18.97 -6.49 8.20
C ALA A 201 -20.49 -6.55 8.42
N SER A 202 -21.10 -5.42 8.78
CA SER A 202 -22.55 -5.32 9.02
C SER A 202 -23.35 -5.08 7.75
N SER A 203 -22.72 -4.60 6.68
CA SER A 203 -23.33 -4.49 5.36
C SER A 203 -23.54 -5.88 4.79
N SER A 204 -24.74 -6.13 4.27
CA SER A 204 -25.22 -7.45 3.82
C SER A 204 -24.58 -7.91 2.51
N VAL A 205 -23.25 -7.93 2.43
CA VAL A 205 -22.52 -8.42 1.26
C VAL A 205 -22.27 -9.92 1.44
N ALA A 206 -23.11 -10.70 0.74
CA ALA A 206 -23.04 -12.13 0.41
C ALA A 206 -23.05 -13.18 1.54
N GLU A 207 -23.87 -14.21 1.34
CA GLU A 207 -23.73 -15.51 2.01
C GLU A 207 -22.58 -16.27 1.34
N LEU A 208 -21.56 -16.69 2.10
CA LEU A 208 -20.55 -17.62 1.61
C LEU A 208 -21.08 -19.04 1.82
N GLN A 209 -21.12 -19.84 0.76
CA GLN A 209 -21.44 -21.26 0.88
C GLN A 209 -20.12 -22.04 1.05
N TYR A 210 -19.83 -22.48 2.27
CA TYR A 210 -18.65 -23.26 2.61
C TYR A 210 -19.05 -24.65 3.12
N ARG A 211 -18.61 -25.71 2.43
CA ARG A 211 -18.95 -27.12 2.74
C ARG A 211 -20.46 -27.37 2.93
N GLY A 212 -21.28 -26.79 2.05
CA GLY A 212 -22.73 -26.95 2.09
C GLY A 212 -23.45 -26.12 3.16
N LYS A 213 -22.74 -25.34 3.98
CA LYS A 213 -23.32 -24.43 4.97
C LYS A 213 -23.24 -22.99 4.47
N LYS A 214 -24.34 -22.26 4.61
CA LYS A 214 -24.39 -20.81 4.41
C LYS A 214 -23.81 -20.13 5.63
N ILE A 215 -22.67 -19.47 5.47
CA ILE A 215 -22.07 -18.61 6.49
C ILE A 215 -22.35 -17.18 6.06
N LYS A 216 -23.04 -16.42 6.91
CA LYS A 216 -23.14 -14.98 6.68
C LYS A 216 -21.75 -14.40 6.88
N ILE A 217 -21.23 -13.74 5.85
CA ILE A 217 -19.93 -13.07 5.91
C ILE A 217 -19.82 -12.13 7.11
N ALA A 218 -20.95 -11.52 7.50
CA ALA A 218 -21.10 -10.71 8.71
C ALA A 218 -20.76 -11.43 10.03
N ASP A 219 -21.03 -12.74 10.14
CA ASP A 219 -20.74 -13.52 11.35
C ASP A 219 -19.25 -13.87 11.44
N LEU A 220 -18.60 -14.14 10.29
CA LEU A 220 -17.16 -14.38 10.22
C LEU A 220 -16.37 -13.11 10.56
N PHE A 221 -16.80 -11.96 10.04
CA PHE A 221 -16.17 -10.68 10.39
C PHE A 221 -16.40 -10.29 11.84
N ARG A 222 -17.60 -10.55 12.42
CA ARG A 222 -17.83 -10.36 13.86
C ARG A 222 -16.87 -11.18 14.71
N TYR A 223 -16.67 -12.45 14.35
CA TYR A 223 -15.70 -13.31 15.04
C TYR A 223 -14.26 -12.78 14.94
N ILE A 224 -13.84 -12.31 13.76
CA ILE A 224 -12.50 -11.73 13.57
C ILE A 224 -12.33 -10.45 14.38
N ILE A 225 -13.33 -9.56 14.39
CA ILE A 225 -13.33 -8.32 15.18
C ILE A 225 -13.23 -8.65 16.67
N ASP A 226 -13.99 -9.62 17.17
CA ASP A 226 -13.93 -10.06 18.57
C ASP A 226 -12.54 -10.62 18.92
N CYS A 227 -11.93 -11.40 18.03
CA CYS A 227 -10.56 -11.89 18.22
C CYS A 227 -9.53 -10.76 18.26
N LEU A 228 -9.66 -9.75 17.40
CA LEU A 228 -8.79 -8.58 17.39
C LEU A 228 -8.94 -7.75 18.66
N GLN A 229 -10.17 -7.55 19.14
CA GLN A 229 -10.44 -6.82 20.38
C GLN A 229 -9.91 -7.55 21.62
N ARG A 230 -9.98 -8.90 21.66
CA ARG A 230 -9.42 -9.71 22.77
C ARG A 230 -7.89 -9.75 22.81
N THR A 231 -7.23 -9.42 21.69
CA THR A 231 -5.76 -9.34 21.63
C THR A 231 -5.27 -7.92 21.99
N LEU A 232 -6.19 -6.96 22.11
CA LEU A 232 -5.92 -5.54 22.41
C LEU A 232 -6.25 -5.15 23.87
N ALA A 233 -6.75 -6.09 24.68
CA ALA A 233 -6.98 -5.96 26.12
C ALA A 233 -5.90 -6.73 26.89
#